data_AF-A0A8D5ZBQ8-F1
#
_entry.id   AF-A0A8D5ZBQ8-F1
#
_cell.length_a   1.000
_cell.length_b   1.000
_cell.length_c   1.000
_cell.angle_alpha   90.00
_cell.angle_beta   90.00
_cell.angle_gamma   90.00
#
_symmetry.space_group_name_H-M   'P 1'
#
loop_
_entity.id
_entity.type
_entity.pdbx_description
1 polymer ?
#
loop_
_entity_poly.entity_id
_entity_poly.type
_entity_poly.pdbx_seq_one_letter_code
_entity_poly.pdbx_strand_id
1 'polypeptide(L)'
;MEFPKFDCKITNAKEGYDSEIEMYLSTERILAGVLGLLSRRSPRYKDDYAKMVKFLDDIEDFLILGKELPDSTFLKEINQGDD
;
A
#
# COMPACT_ATOMS: atom_id res chain seq x y z
N MET A 1 -3.78 17.76 11.48
CA MET A 1 -3.97 16.34 11.77
C MET A 1 -2.59 15.81 12.08
N GLU A 2 -2.31 15.38 13.32
CA GLU A 2 -0.98 14.83 13.66
C GLU A 2 -0.86 13.41 13.09
N PHE A 3 0.28 13.10 12.46
CA PHE A 3 0.58 11.77 11.94
C PHE A 3 0.65 10.77 13.11
N PRO A 4 0.17 9.52 12.97
CA PRO A 4 0.17 8.56 14.06
C PRO A 4 1.59 8.34 14.58
N LYS A 5 1.72 8.12 15.90
CA LYS A 5 2.99 7.80 16.57
C LYS A 5 2.95 6.35 17.01
N PHE A 6 4.07 5.63 16.94
CA PHE A 6 4.14 4.25 17.41
C PHE A 6 4.66 4.19 18.85
N ASP A 7 4.24 3.17 19.61
CA ASP A 7 4.78 2.90 20.94
C ASP A 7 6.07 2.09 20.81
N CYS A 8 7.21 2.73 21.03
CA CYS A 8 8.50 2.04 21.08
C CYS A 8 8.60 1.20 22.36
N LYS A 9 8.60 -0.14 22.23
CA LYS A 9 8.61 -1.07 23.37
C LYS A 9 9.91 -1.07 24.19
N ILE A 10 10.98 -0.48 23.68
CA ILE A 10 12.28 -0.39 24.36
C ILE A 10 12.34 0.88 25.22
N THR A 11 11.90 2.01 24.67
CA THR A 11 12.00 3.33 25.31
C THR A 11 10.72 3.72 26.05
N ASN A 12 9.60 3.01 25.82
CA ASN A 12 8.24 3.37 26.26
C ASN A 12 7.81 4.78 25.80
N ALA A 13 8.47 5.32 24.76
CA ALA A 13 8.13 6.62 24.18
C ALA A 13 7.20 6.45 22.97
N LYS A 14 6.32 7.43 22.79
CA LYS A 14 5.58 7.61 21.55
C LYS A 14 6.47 8.33 20.55
N GLU A 15 7.05 7.55 19.65
CA GLU A 15 7.98 8.05 18.65
C GLU A 15 7.21 8.35 17.35
N GLY A 16 7.59 9.42 16.66
CA GLY A 16 7.13 9.64 15.30
C GLY A 16 7.61 8.50 14.41
N TYR A 17 6.87 8.20 13.35
CA TYR A 17 7.41 7.31 12.33
C TYR A 17 8.75 7.85 11.82
N ASP A 18 9.69 6.94 11.56
CA ASP A 18 10.91 7.29 10.85
C ASP A 18 10.54 7.98 9.52
N SER A 19 11.31 8.98 9.13
CA SER A 19 11.27 9.63 7.82
C SER A 19 11.17 8.63 6.66
N GLU A 20 11.78 7.44 6.81
CA GLU A 20 11.69 6.37 5.81
C GLU A 20 10.27 5.78 5.69
N ILE A 21 9.57 5.58 6.82
CA ILE A 21 8.20 5.05 6.82
C ILE A 21 7.22 6.11 6.31
N GLU A 22 7.42 7.39 6.66
CA GLU A 22 6.62 8.48 6.13
C GLU A 22 6.77 8.60 4.60
N MET A 23 7.99 8.46 4.09
CA MET A 23 8.28 8.45 2.65
C MET A 23 7.64 7.25 1.95
N TYR A 24 7.66 6.08 2.58
CA TYR A 24 6.99 4.88 2.07
C TYR A 24 5.48 5.10 1.92
N LEU A 25 4.79 5.50 3.01
CA LEU A 25 3.34 5.71 3.00
C LEU A 25 2.93 6.82 2.02
N SER A 26 3.77 7.85 1.85
CA SER A 26 3.52 8.90 0.85
C SER A 26 3.62 8.36 -0.58
N THR A 27 4.60 7.50 -0.85
CA THR A 27 4.79 6.87 -2.17
C THR A 27 3.69 5.88 -2.48
N GLU A 28 3.25 5.10 -1.49
CA GLU A 28 2.13 4.17 -1.59
C GLU A 28 0.85 4.89 -2.03
N ARG A 29 0.49 6.00 -1.37
CA ARG A 29 -0.70 6.79 -1.73
C ARG A 29 -0.65 7.36 -3.14
N ILE A 30 0.54 7.79 -3.59
CA ILE A 30 0.74 8.25 -4.97
C ILE A 30 0.45 7.09 -5.95
N LEU A 31 0.97 5.90 -5.66
CA LEU A 31 0.77 4.72 -6.49
C LEU A 31 -0.70 4.30 -6.55
N ALA A 32 -1.39 4.26 -5.42
CA ALA A 32 -2.83 3.99 -5.35
C ALA A 32 -3.63 5.01 -6.20
N GLY A 33 -3.25 6.30 -6.14
CA GLY A 33 -3.81 7.35 -6.99
C GLY A 33 -3.62 7.09 -8.49
N VAL A 34 -2.42 6.68 -8.90
CA VAL A 34 -2.11 6.34 -10.30
C VAL A 34 -2.95 5.15 -10.77
N LEU A 35 -3.04 4.08 -9.97
CA LEU A 35 -3.87 2.92 -10.28
C LEU A 35 -5.36 3.30 -10.40
N GLY A 36 -5.84 4.20 -9.55
CA GLY A 36 -7.20 4.75 -9.62
C GLY A 36 -7.47 5.61 -10.86
N LEU A 37 -6.44 6.18 -11.49
CA LEU A 37 -6.55 6.86 -12.77
C LEU A 37 -6.51 5.87 -13.93
N LEU A 38 -5.63 4.87 -13.87
CA LEU A 38 -5.52 3.82 -14.86
C LEU A 38 -6.81 2.99 -14.97
N SER A 39 -7.47 2.69 -13.86
CA SER A 39 -8.76 1.98 -13.85
C SER A 39 -9.87 2.71 -14.59
N ARG A 40 -9.78 4.04 -14.69
CA ARG A 40 -10.72 4.86 -15.48
C ARG A 40 -10.36 4.91 -16.96
N ARG A 41 -9.06 4.85 -17.29
CA ARG A 41 -8.55 4.95 -18.67
C ARG A 41 -8.55 3.61 -19.40
N SER A 42 -8.33 2.52 -18.68
CA SER A 42 -8.25 1.16 -19.22
C SER A 42 -9.24 0.24 -18.49
N PRO A 43 -10.56 0.36 -18.78
CA PRO A 43 -11.58 -0.44 -18.11
C PRO A 43 -11.37 -1.95 -18.21
N ARG A 44 -10.68 -2.41 -19.27
CA ARG A 44 -10.29 -3.82 -19.49
C ARG A 44 -9.54 -4.41 -18.28
N TYR A 45 -8.72 -3.61 -17.61
CA TYR A 45 -7.87 -4.03 -16.48
C TYR A 45 -8.37 -3.46 -15.15
N LYS A 46 -9.62 -2.98 -15.10
CA LYS A 46 -10.18 -2.32 -13.90
C LYS A 46 -10.06 -3.20 -12.65
N ASP A 47 -10.37 -4.48 -12.78
CA ASP A 47 -10.34 -5.42 -11.66
C ASP A 47 -8.90 -5.70 -11.20
N ASP A 48 -7.94 -5.72 -12.11
CA ASP A 48 -6.52 -5.89 -11.76
C ASP A 48 -5.99 -4.67 -11.01
N TYR A 49 -6.31 -3.45 -11.48
CA TYR A 49 -5.97 -2.24 -10.75
C TYR A 49 -6.64 -2.18 -9.38
N ALA A 50 -7.89 -2.62 -9.26
CA ALA A 50 -8.59 -2.68 -7.98
C ALA A 50 -7.92 -3.68 -7.00
N LYS A 51 -7.48 -4.84 -7.49
CA LYS A 51 -6.71 -5.81 -6.69
C LYS A 51 -5.37 -5.22 -6.23
N MET A 52 -4.67 -4.48 -7.11
CA MET A 52 -3.41 -3.82 -6.73
C MET A 52 -3.62 -2.75 -5.65
N VAL A 53 -4.66 -1.91 -5.77
CA VAL A 53 -4.98 -0.91 -4.74
C VAL A 53 -5.29 -1.58 -3.40
N LYS A 54 -6.09 -2.65 -3.42
CA LYS A 54 -6.37 -3.42 -2.21
C LYS A 54 -5.10 -4.01 -1.59
N PHE A 55 -4.19 -4.53 -2.41
CA PHE A 55 -2.92 -5.07 -1.91
C PHE A 55 -2.06 -4.01 -1.22
N LEU A 56 -2.06 -2.76 -1.72
CA LEU A 56 -1.37 -1.65 -1.05
C LEU A 56 -1.98 -1.34 0.32
N ASP A 57 -3.32 -1.30 0.40
CA ASP A 57 -4.07 -1.11 1.66
C ASP A 57 -3.77 -2.24 2.67
N ASP A 58 -3.76 -3.50 2.20
CA ASP A 58 -3.44 -4.66 3.02
C ASP A 58 -1.96 -4.63 3.50
N ILE A 59 -1.02 -4.07 2.73
CA ILE A 59 0.37 -3.85 3.19
C ILE A 59 0.43 -2.73 4.25
N GLU A 60 -0.28 -1.61 4.04
CA GLU A 60 -0.34 -0.54 5.04
C GLU A 60 -0.86 -1.10 6.38
N ASP A 61 -1.90 -1.91 6.32
CA ASP A 61 -2.46 -2.65 7.45
C ASP A 61 -1.44 -3.59 8.12
N PHE A 62 -0.65 -4.34 7.34
CA PHE A 62 0.43 -5.18 7.86
C PHE A 62 1.47 -4.34 8.62
N LEU A 63 1.90 -3.22 8.05
CA LEU A 63 2.95 -2.36 8.61
C LEU A 63 2.50 -1.58 9.85
N ILE A 64 1.28 -1.06 9.85
CA ILE A 64 0.77 -0.17 10.91
C ILE A 64 0.11 -0.99 12.02
N LEU A 65 -0.70 -1.97 11.66
CA LEU A 65 -1.54 -2.71 12.60
C LEU A 65 -0.99 -4.10 12.94
N GLY A 66 0.05 -4.56 12.26
CA GLY A 66 0.62 -5.90 12.46
C GLY A 66 -0.33 -7.02 12.04
N LYS A 67 -1.18 -6.77 11.03
CA LYS A 67 -2.05 -7.80 10.43
C LYS A 67 -1.22 -8.86 9.69
N GLU A 68 -1.87 -9.83 9.05
CA GLU A 68 -1.16 -10.80 8.21
C GLU A 68 -0.57 -10.15 6.95
N LEU A 69 0.59 -10.65 6.52
CA LEU A 69 1.22 -10.22 5.27
C LEU A 69 0.34 -10.65 4.09
N PRO A 70 -0.09 -9.74 3.19
CA PRO A 70 -0.92 -10.10 2.06
C PRO A 70 -0.18 -10.95 1.02
N ASP A 71 -0.91 -11.85 0.36
CA ASP A 71 -0.38 -12.67 -0.72
C ASP A 71 -0.08 -11.82 -1.97
N SER A 72 1.18 -11.84 -2.41
CA SER A 72 1.63 -11.12 -3.60
C SER A 72 1.61 -11.97 -4.88
N THR A 73 1.14 -13.23 -4.82
CA THR A 73 1.20 -14.17 -5.94
C THR A 73 0.39 -13.69 -7.14
N PHE A 74 -0.76 -13.04 -6.90
CA PHE A 74 -1.61 -12.49 -7.96
C PHE A 74 -0.89 -11.48 -8.86
N LEU A 75 0.14 -10.77 -8.37
CA LEU A 75 0.91 -9.81 -9.18
C LEU A 75 1.63 -10.48 -10.35
N LYS A 76 1.99 -11.76 -10.22
CA LYS A 76 2.60 -12.54 -11.29
C LYS A 76 1.60 -12.87 -12.40
N GLU A 77 0.33 -12.97 -12.06
CA GLU A 77 -0.77 -13.31 -12.98
C GLU A 77 -1.20 -12.11 -13.83
N ILE A 78 -0.98 -10.89 -13.33
CA ILE A 78 -1.29 -9.65 -14.06
C ILE A 78 -0.33 -9.44 -15.26
N ASN A 79 0.77 -10.18 -15.35
CA ASN A 79 1.77 -10.05 -16.42
C ASN A 79 1.37 -10.70 -17.77
N GLN A 80 0.08 -10.82 -18.07
CA GLN A 80 -0.40 -11.23 -19.40
C GLN A 80 -0.80 -10.00 -20.22
N GLY A 81 0.22 -9.22 -20.58
CA GLY A 81 0.11 -8.28 -21.67
C GLY A 81 0.07 -9.06 -22.98
N ASP A 82 -1.13 -9.27 -23.52
CA ASP A 82 -1.28 -9.45 -24.96
C ASP A 82 -1.13 -8.07 -25.61
N ASP A 83 0.05 -7.83 -26.19
CA ASP A 83 0.27 -7.18 -27.50
C ASP A 83 1.61 -7.67 -28.10
#